data_AF-A0A938TGJ9-F1
#
_entry.id   AF-A0A938TGJ9-F1
#
_cell.length_a   1.000
_cell.length_b   1.000
_cell.length_c   1.000
_cell.angle_alpha   90.00
_cell.angle_beta   90.00
_cell.angle_gamma   90.00
#
_symmetry.space_group_name_H-M   'P 1'
#
loop_
_entity.id
_entity.type
_entity.pdbx_description
1 polymer ?
#
loop_
_entity_poly.entity_id
_entity_poly.type
_entity_poly.pdbx_seq_one_letter_code
_entity_poly.pdbx_strand_id
1 'polypeptide(L)'
;MLFSVSSDKIYKKVTAEWGWQYLATTTSTSYEDLTETYLTGGHQANEHNVDYRITAVDNQSLESIPSDKVTARVAGAPLDKKGNEEYAAENPSEYSLFQNFPNPFNPVTIIKYQIKEQGLVQLKVYNLLGQEIVTLVNEEQPSGNYEALFDASNLPSGVYIYSLRVNGFVQNNKMTLLK
;
A
#
# COMPACT_ATOMS: atom_id res chain seq x y z
N MET A 1 -1.22 -43.36 -14.11
CA MET A 1 -0.85 -43.01 -12.72
C MET A 1 -1.89 -42.01 -12.25
N LEU A 2 -2.77 -42.41 -11.33
CA LEU A 2 -3.88 -41.56 -10.86
C LEU A 2 -3.30 -40.62 -9.79
N PHE A 3 -3.12 -39.35 -10.13
CA PHE A 3 -2.81 -38.32 -9.14
C PHE A 3 -4.14 -37.96 -8.46
N SER A 4 -4.36 -38.43 -7.24
CA SER A 4 -5.50 -37.99 -6.43
C SER A 4 -5.16 -36.61 -5.87
N VAL A 5 -5.77 -35.57 -6.44
CA VAL A 5 -5.70 -34.21 -5.90
C VAL A 5 -6.48 -34.18 -4.59
N SER A 6 -5.85 -33.71 -3.52
CA SER A 6 -6.46 -33.56 -2.21
C SER A 6 -7.03 -32.15 -2.01
N SER A 7 -6.32 -31.14 -2.50
CA SER A 7 -6.65 -29.72 -2.36
C SER A 7 -5.79 -28.87 -3.31
N ASP A 8 -6.15 -27.61 -3.48
CA ASP A 8 -5.38 -26.63 -4.25
C ASP A 8 -4.82 -25.54 -3.33
N LYS A 9 -3.56 -25.16 -3.52
CA LYS A 9 -2.96 -23.97 -2.90
C LYS A 9 -3.06 -22.79 -3.85
N ILE A 10 -3.44 -21.65 -3.29
CA ILE A 10 -3.61 -20.39 -4.00
C ILE A 10 -2.48 -19.45 -3.63
N TYR A 11 -1.91 -18.82 -4.65
CA TYR A 11 -0.83 -17.86 -4.53
C TYR A 11 -1.24 -16.53 -5.15
N LYS A 12 -0.72 -15.46 -4.55
CA LYS A 12 -0.97 -14.07 -4.95
C LYS A 12 0.36 -13.34 -5.14
N LYS A 13 0.39 -12.39 -6.08
CA LYS A 13 1.52 -11.48 -6.28
C LYS A 13 1.00 -10.11 -6.69
N VAL A 14 1.21 -9.12 -5.81
CA VAL A 14 0.77 -7.74 -5.98
C VAL A 14 1.82 -6.90 -6.72
N THR A 15 3.11 -7.12 -6.43
CA THR A 15 4.22 -6.44 -7.12
C THR A 15 5.31 -7.44 -7.49
N ALA A 16 6.13 -7.10 -8.49
CA ALA A 16 7.22 -7.98 -8.94
C ALA A 16 8.30 -8.21 -7.87
N GLU A 17 8.44 -7.29 -6.91
CA GLU A 17 9.51 -7.27 -5.92
C GLU A 17 9.38 -8.33 -4.82
N TRP A 18 8.15 -8.75 -4.49
CA TRP A 18 7.88 -9.64 -3.35
C TRP A 18 7.66 -11.10 -3.76
N GLY A 19 7.61 -11.37 -5.07
CA GLY A 19 7.35 -12.71 -5.59
C GLY A 19 5.95 -13.24 -5.23
N TRP A 20 5.75 -14.54 -5.43
CA TRP A 20 4.48 -15.21 -5.13
C TRP A 20 4.36 -15.51 -3.64
N GLN A 21 3.27 -15.05 -3.02
CA GLN A 21 2.94 -15.29 -1.63
C GLN A 21 1.82 -16.32 -1.53
N TYR A 22 1.93 -17.25 -0.58
CA TYR A 22 0.87 -18.21 -0.28
C TYR A 22 -0.32 -17.48 0.37
N LEU A 23 -1.52 -17.73 -0.12
CA LEU A 23 -2.74 -17.08 0.32
C LEU A 23 -3.66 -18.03 1.08
N ALA A 24 -3.98 -19.18 0.49
CA ALA A 24 -4.91 -20.15 1.08
C ALA A 24 -4.74 -21.55 0.47
N THR A 25 -5.33 -22.54 1.14
CA THR A 25 -5.57 -23.89 0.60
C THR A 25 -7.07 -24.12 0.54
N THR A 26 -7.59 -24.65 -0.56
CA THR A 26 -9.02 -24.91 -0.76
C THR A 26 -9.25 -26.27 -1.40
N THR A 27 -10.36 -26.92 -1.07
CA THR A 27 -10.88 -28.09 -1.78
C THR A 27 -12.05 -27.74 -2.69
N SER A 28 -12.48 -26.47 -2.66
CA SER A 28 -13.56 -25.94 -3.48
C SER A 28 -13.06 -25.57 -4.86
N THR A 29 -13.92 -25.67 -5.87
CA THR A 29 -13.64 -25.24 -7.25
C THR A 29 -13.61 -23.72 -7.41
N SER A 30 -13.84 -22.96 -6.33
CA SER A 30 -13.85 -21.50 -6.29
C SER A 30 -13.24 -20.98 -4.99
N TYR A 31 -12.58 -19.84 -5.09
CA TYR A 31 -12.04 -19.09 -3.96
C TYR A 31 -12.23 -17.59 -4.18
N GLU A 32 -12.61 -16.89 -3.12
CA GLU A 32 -12.77 -15.44 -3.12
C GLU A 32 -11.68 -14.82 -2.23
N ASP A 33 -10.84 -13.96 -2.82
CA ASP A 33 -9.84 -13.21 -2.08
C ASP A 33 -10.46 -11.91 -1.53
N LEU A 34 -10.80 -11.93 -0.23
CA LEU A 34 -11.33 -10.77 0.49
C LEU A 34 -10.23 -9.91 1.15
N THR A 35 -8.95 -10.24 0.92
CA THR A 35 -7.82 -9.57 1.55
C THR A 35 -7.32 -8.36 0.76
N GLU A 36 -7.88 -8.11 -0.43
CA GLU A 36 -7.54 -6.91 -1.20
C GLU A 36 -8.06 -5.66 -0.49
N THR A 37 -7.13 -4.94 0.14
CA THR A 37 -7.40 -3.65 0.75
C THR A 37 -7.06 -2.56 -0.25
N TYR A 38 -8.09 -1.86 -0.73
CA TYR A 38 -7.91 -0.64 -1.49
C TYR A 38 -7.39 0.46 -0.57
N LEU A 39 -6.29 1.12 -0.95
CA LEU A 39 -5.92 2.40 -0.37
C LEU A 39 -6.78 3.48 -1.06
N THR A 40 -7.97 3.73 -0.53
CA THR A 40 -8.86 4.84 -0.94
C THR A 40 -8.36 6.19 -0.40
N GLY A 41 -7.09 6.50 -0.67
CA GLY A 41 -6.48 7.79 -0.35
C GLY A 41 -6.30 8.63 -1.60
N GLY A 42 -7.31 9.43 -1.96
CA GLY A 42 -7.20 10.47 -2.99
C GLY A 42 -8.28 10.42 -4.08
N HIS A 43 -8.54 11.56 -4.72
CA HIS A 43 -9.50 11.76 -5.82
C HIS A 43 -9.20 10.96 -7.11
N GLN A 44 -8.28 10.00 -7.07
CA GLN A 44 -7.91 9.13 -8.18
C GLN A 44 -7.87 7.69 -7.64
N ALA A 45 -8.65 6.80 -8.26
CA ALA A 45 -8.60 5.38 -7.94
C ALA A 45 -7.18 4.86 -8.20
N ASN A 46 -6.46 4.43 -7.16
CA ASN A 46 -5.19 3.74 -7.33
C ASN A 46 -5.48 2.34 -7.87
N GLU A 47 -5.46 2.21 -9.19
CA GLU A 47 -5.58 0.94 -9.88
C GLU A 47 -4.27 0.18 -9.81
N HIS A 48 -4.32 -1.09 -9.44
CA HIS A 48 -3.18 -1.99 -9.53
C HIS A 48 -3.61 -3.37 -10.01
N ASN A 49 -2.67 -4.12 -10.55
CA ASN A 49 -2.90 -5.48 -11.01
C ASN A 49 -2.41 -6.46 -9.96
N VAL A 50 -3.18 -7.52 -9.75
CA VAL A 50 -2.81 -8.63 -8.88
C VAL A 50 -2.81 -9.91 -9.70
N ASP A 51 -1.69 -10.62 -9.65
CA ASP A 51 -1.54 -11.92 -10.30
C ASP A 51 -1.89 -13.04 -9.30
N TYR A 52 -2.70 -14.00 -9.73
CA TYR A 52 -3.05 -15.23 -9.01
C TYR A 52 -2.59 -16.47 -9.78
N ARG A 53 -2.26 -17.54 -9.05
CA ARG A 53 -2.04 -18.88 -9.61
C ARG A 53 -2.34 -19.95 -8.57
N ILE A 54 -2.52 -21.19 -9.01
CA ILE A 54 -2.77 -22.33 -8.13
C ILE A 54 -1.76 -23.46 -8.34
N THR A 55 -1.55 -24.29 -7.32
CA THR A 55 -0.89 -25.60 -7.42
C THR A 55 -1.83 -26.66 -6.85
N ALA A 56 -1.87 -27.83 -7.46
CA ALA A 56 -2.56 -28.98 -6.90
C ALA A 56 -1.68 -29.64 -5.83
N VAL A 57 -2.28 -30.07 -4.74
CA VAL A 57 -1.64 -30.79 -3.64
C VAL A 57 -2.16 -32.22 -3.62
N ASP A 58 -1.28 -33.20 -3.51
CA ASP A 58 -1.67 -34.61 -3.36
C ASP A 58 -1.94 -35.00 -1.89
N ASN A 59 -2.22 -36.29 -1.66
CA ASN A 59 -2.45 -36.83 -0.31
C ASN A 59 -1.18 -36.92 0.55
N GLN A 60 -0.01 -36.67 -0.04
CA GLN A 60 1.30 -36.66 0.63
C GLN A 60 1.83 -35.22 0.84
N SER A 61 0.98 -34.21 0.61
CA SER A 61 1.33 -32.78 0.70
C SER A 61 2.38 -32.32 -0.32
N LEU A 62 2.55 -33.04 -1.44
CA LEU A 62 3.41 -32.64 -2.55
C LEU A 62 2.63 -31.74 -3.50
N GLU A 63 3.29 -30.66 -3.96
CA GLU A 63 2.70 -29.69 -4.88
C GLU A 63 3.06 -29.99 -6.34
N SER A 64 2.11 -29.75 -7.22
CA SER A 64 2.32 -29.81 -8.68
C SER A 64 3.10 -28.60 -9.20
N ILE A 65 3.38 -28.62 -10.51
CA ILE A 65 3.70 -27.38 -11.22
C ILE A 65 2.53 -26.37 -11.09
N PRO A 66 2.80 -25.06 -11.00
CA PRO A 66 1.74 -24.05 -10.93
C PRO A 66 0.94 -23.94 -12.23
N SER A 67 -0.30 -23.48 -12.12
CA SER A 67 -1.12 -23.05 -13.25
C SER A 67 -0.53 -21.83 -13.97
N ASP A 68 -1.10 -21.52 -15.13
CA ASP A 68 -0.99 -20.18 -15.70
C ASP A 68 -1.49 -19.14 -14.71
N LYS A 69 -0.98 -17.92 -14.83
CA LYS A 69 -1.40 -16.81 -13.99
C LYS A 69 -2.68 -16.18 -14.52
N VAL A 70 -3.55 -15.78 -13.61
CA VAL A 70 -4.71 -14.92 -13.88
C VAL A 70 -4.42 -13.55 -13.28
N THR A 71 -4.54 -12.50 -14.08
CA THR A 71 -4.35 -11.13 -13.62
C THR A 71 -5.72 -10.49 -13.37
N ALA A 72 -5.98 -10.09 -12.13
CA ALA A 72 -7.12 -9.28 -11.76
C ALA A 72 -6.70 -7.80 -11.70
N ARG A 73 -7.46 -6.92 -12.36
CA ARG A 73 -7.32 -5.48 -12.18
C ARG A 73 -8.11 -5.10 -10.94
N VAL A 74 -7.40 -4.69 -9.89
CA VAL A 74 -7.97 -4.17 -8.66
C VAL A 74 -8.06 -2.65 -8.83
N ALA A 75 -9.21 -2.19 -9.32
CA ALA A 75 -9.56 -0.77 -9.42
C ALA A 75 -10.72 -0.49 -8.47
N GLY A 76 -10.59 0.54 -7.63
CA GLY A 76 -11.73 1.06 -6.90
C GLY A 76 -12.58 1.89 -7.87
N ALA A 77 -13.86 1.57 -8.07
CA ALA A 77 -14.75 2.54 -8.68
C ALA A 77 -14.84 3.76 -7.74
N PRO A 78 -14.83 5.02 -8.22
CA PRO A 78 -15.30 6.13 -7.39
C PRO A 78 -16.73 5.79 -6.96
N LEU A 79 -16.93 5.55 -5.66
CA LEU A 79 -18.22 5.14 -5.11
C LEU A 79 -19.20 6.33 -5.13
N ASP A 80 -19.98 6.45 -6.20
CA ASP A 80 -21.24 7.20 -6.13
C ASP A 80 -22.29 6.36 -5.38
N LYS A 81 -22.62 6.81 -4.15
CA LYS A 81 -23.86 6.56 -3.37
C LYS A 81 -24.16 5.18 -2.75
N LYS A 82 -24.42 5.26 -1.42
CA LYS A 82 -25.42 4.54 -0.61
C LYS A 82 -25.43 3.01 -0.70
N GLY A 83 -24.63 2.39 0.16
CA GLY A 83 -24.77 0.99 0.58
C GLY A 83 -24.60 0.93 2.11
N ASN A 84 -25.56 0.32 2.76
CA ASN A 84 -25.80 0.22 4.19
C ASN A 84 -24.99 -0.90 4.85
N GLU A 85 -23.70 -0.71 5.03
CA GLU A 85 -22.94 -1.45 6.04
C GLU A 85 -22.10 -0.43 6.79
N GLU A 86 -22.38 -0.27 8.08
CA GLU A 86 -21.63 0.60 8.98
C GLU A 86 -20.25 -0.02 9.19
N TYR A 87 -19.38 0.12 8.18
CA TYR A 87 -17.95 0.11 8.40
C TYR A 87 -17.72 1.28 9.35
N ALA A 88 -17.56 0.98 10.63
CA ALA A 88 -17.00 1.93 11.56
C ALA A 88 -15.71 2.40 10.90
N ALA A 89 -15.74 3.61 10.33
CA ALA A 89 -14.54 4.28 9.87
C ALA A 89 -13.59 4.16 11.06
N GLU A 90 -12.52 3.38 10.91
CA GLU A 90 -11.46 3.34 11.92
C GLU A 90 -10.89 4.74 11.93
N ASN A 91 -11.51 5.61 12.72
CA ASN A 91 -11.03 6.94 12.98
C ASN A 91 -9.69 6.73 13.64
N PRO A 92 -8.59 7.12 12.99
CA PRO A 92 -7.29 7.12 13.62
C PRO A 92 -7.34 7.59 15.07
N SER A 93 -6.83 6.78 15.99
CA SER A 93 -6.77 7.14 17.40
C SER A 93 -5.62 8.12 17.70
N GLU A 94 -4.66 8.23 16.79
CA GLU A 94 -3.43 9.02 16.91
C GLU A 94 -2.98 9.64 15.58
N TYR A 95 -2.12 10.66 15.70
CA TYR A 95 -1.39 11.22 14.56
C TYR A 95 -0.09 10.44 14.38
N SER A 96 0.21 10.02 13.15
CA SER A 96 1.42 9.24 12.87
C SER A 96 2.02 9.62 11.52
N LEU A 97 3.35 9.70 11.47
CA LEU A 97 4.12 9.79 10.23
C LEU A 97 4.97 8.52 10.07
N PHE A 98 4.72 7.76 9.01
CA PHE A 98 5.39 6.49 8.79
C PHE A 98 6.72 6.69 8.05
N GLN A 99 7.58 5.66 8.11
CA GLN A 99 8.78 5.63 7.30
C GLN A 99 8.41 5.57 5.81
N ASN A 100 9.08 6.36 4.99
CA ASN A 100 8.91 6.33 3.54
C ASN A 100 9.29 4.96 2.96
N PHE A 101 8.59 4.51 1.93
CA PHE A 101 8.86 3.24 1.25
C PHE A 101 8.89 3.43 -0.29
N PRO A 102 9.94 2.92 -0.98
CA PRO A 102 11.13 2.26 -0.43
C PRO A 102 12.04 3.25 0.33
N ASN A 103 12.95 2.75 1.17
CA ASN A 103 14.06 3.53 1.76
C ASN A 103 15.29 2.61 1.98
N PRO A 104 16.46 2.86 1.37
CA PRO A 104 16.75 3.95 0.43
C PRO A 104 15.89 3.91 -0.83
N PHE A 105 15.57 5.08 -1.39
CA PHE A 105 14.72 5.21 -2.58
C PHE A 105 15.50 5.75 -3.78
N ASN A 106 15.02 5.46 -5.00
CA ASN A 106 15.59 5.93 -6.26
C ASN A 106 14.51 6.12 -7.34
N PRO A 107 14.21 7.35 -7.78
CA PRO A 107 14.16 8.60 -7.04
C PRO A 107 12.76 8.89 -6.48
N VAL A 108 11.85 7.91 -6.52
CA VAL A 108 10.45 8.04 -6.08
C VAL A 108 10.22 7.23 -4.81
N THR A 109 9.47 7.79 -3.86
CA THR A 109 9.08 7.12 -2.61
C THR A 109 7.69 7.58 -2.18
N ILE A 110 7.02 6.77 -1.36
CA ILE A 110 5.71 7.08 -0.79
C ILE A 110 5.89 7.38 0.70
N ILE A 111 5.32 8.49 1.16
CA ILE A 111 5.26 8.88 2.57
C ILE A 111 3.82 8.67 3.05
N LYS A 112 3.62 7.74 3.98
CA LYS A 112 2.31 7.51 4.60
C LYS A 112 2.19 8.30 5.89
N TYR A 113 0.99 8.77 6.19
CA TYR A 113 0.67 9.45 7.45
C TYR A 113 -0.79 9.28 7.83
N GLN A 114 -1.08 9.53 9.10
CA GLN A 114 -2.37 9.32 9.73
C GLN A 114 -2.78 10.57 10.51
N ILE A 115 -4.04 10.97 10.34
CA ILE A 115 -4.65 12.17 10.90
C ILE A 115 -5.75 11.75 11.87
N LYS A 116 -5.56 12.03 13.17
CA LYS A 116 -6.54 11.73 14.23
C LYS A 116 -7.82 12.53 14.11
N GLU A 117 -7.68 13.83 13.87
CA GLU A 117 -8.77 14.80 13.88
C GLU A 117 -8.57 15.76 12.72
N GLN A 118 -9.66 16.24 12.14
CA GLN A 118 -9.62 17.20 11.05
C GLN A 118 -8.73 18.40 11.39
N GLY A 119 -7.91 18.82 10.43
CA GLY A 119 -7.06 20.00 10.61
C GLY A 119 -6.25 20.33 9.38
N LEU A 120 -5.56 21.48 9.43
CA LEU A 120 -4.62 21.87 8.40
C LEU A 120 -3.37 20.99 8.47
N VAL A 121 -3.22 20.11 7.48
CA VAL A 121 -2.09 19.19 7.35
C VAL A 121 -1.00 19.82 6.51
N GLN A 122 0.22 19.86 7.06
CA GLN A 122 1.41 20.31 6.35
C GLN A 122 2.43 19.17 6.32
N LEU A 123 2.68 18.62 5.13
CA LEU A 123 3.76 17.66 4.90
C LEU A 123 4.82 18.31 4.01
N LYS A 124 6.01 18.50 4.56
CA LYS A 124 7.11 19.23 3.91
C LYS A 124 8.40 18.43 3.93
N VAL A 125 9.21 18.60 2.90
CA VAL A 125 10.53 17.99 2.77
C VAL A 125 11.62 19.06 2.89
N TYR A 126 12.68 18.73 3.61
CA TYR A 126 13.81 19.58 3.92
C TYR A 126 15.13 18.87 3.61
N ASN A 127 16.17 19.64 3.34
CA ASN A 127 17.54 19.14 3.37
C ASN A 127 18.13 19.18 4.79
N LEU A 128 19.36 18.68 4.96
CA LEU A 128 20.05 18.65 6.26
C LEU A 128 20.35 20.04 6.85
N LEU A 129 20.30 21.09 6.04
CA LEU A 129 20.46 22.48 6.49
C LEU A 129 19.13 23.09 6.97
N GLY A 130 18.03 22.32 6.94
CA GLY A 130 16.70 22.79 7.30
C GLY A 130 16.04 23.67 6.23
N GLN A 131 16.59 23.72 5.02
CA GLN A 131 15.97 24.44 3.91
C GLN A 131 14.81 23.63 3.38
N GLU A 132 13.64 24.26 3.25
CA GLU A 132 12.46 23.65 2.63
C GLU A 132 12.76 23.40 1.14
N ILE A 133 12.59 22.15 0.71
CA ILE A 133 12.78 21.71 -0.67
C ILE A 133 11.45 21.70 -1.40
N VAL A 134 10.43 21.12 -0.78
CA VAL A 134 9.08 21.04 -1.36
C VAL A 134 8.05 20.86 -0.27
N THR A 135 6.87 21.42 -0.50
CA THR A 135 5.65 21.13 0.26
C THR A 135 4.85 20.09 -0.52
N LEU A 136 4.66 18.90 0.08
CA LEU A 136 3.89 17.81 -0.52
C LEU A 136 2.39 17.94 -0.26
N VAL A 137 2.03 18.44 0.93
CA VAL A 137 0.64 18.63 1.37
C VAL A 137 0.55 19.91 2.17
N ASN A 138 -0.48 20.73 1.91
CA ASN A 138 -0.79 21.95 2.67
C ASN A 138 -2.27 22.29 2.51
N GLU A 139 -3.13 21.46 3.09
CA GLU A 139 -4.59 21.56 2.96
C GLU A 139 -5.29 21.05 4.22
N GLU A 140 -6.56 21.40 4.40
CA GLU A 140 -7.38 20.81 5.46
C GLU A 140 -7.78 19.39 5.06
N GLN A 141 -7.47 18.42 5.92
CA GLN A 141 -7.84 17.02 5.71
C GLN A 141 -8.68 16.52 6.90
N PRO A 142 -9.73 15.71 6.67
CA PRO A 142 -10.46 15.06 7.75
C PRO A 142 -9.61 14.02 8.49
N SER A 143 -10.18 13.43 9.54
CA SER A 143 -9.58 12.25 10.18
C SER A 143 -9.47 11.12 9.16
N GLY A 144 -8.30 10.47 9.07
CA GLY A 144 -8.05 9.43 8.07
C GLY A 144 -6.60 9.05 7.87
N ASN A 145 -6.36 8.12 6.95
CA ASN A 145 -5.03 7.67 6.51
C ASN A 145 -4.75 8.23 5.11
N TYR A 146 -3.51 8.66 4.88
CA TYR A 146 -3.11 9.38 3.69
C TYR A 146 -1.73 8.96 3.20
N GLU A 147 -1.50 9.17 1.90
CA GLU A 147 -0.22 8.93 1.25
C GLU A 147 0.17 10.13 0.39
N ALA A 148 1.46 10.46 0.38
CA ALA A 148 2.02 11.49 -0.49
C ALA A 148 3.17 10.89 -1.29
N LEU A 149 3.12 11.08 -2.61
CA LEU A 149 4.21 10.71 -3.52
C LEU A 149 5.29 11.78 -3.46
N PHE A 150 6.54 11.38 -3.25
CA PHE A 150 7.69 12.24 -3.38
C PHE A 150 8.58 11.79 -4.54
N ASP A 151 8.68 12.64 -5.57
CA ASP A 151 9.61 12.49 -6.69
C ASP A 151 10.81 13.41 -6.49
N ALA A 152 11.98 12.81 -6.30
CA ALA A 152 13.25 13.49 -6.10
C ALA A 152 14.18 13.44 -7.32
N SER A 153 13.64 13.21 -8.53
CA SER A 153 14.45 13.01 -9.75
C SER A 153 15.46 14.15 -10.02
N ASN A 154 15.10 15.37 -9.63
CA ASN A 154 15.87 16.59 -9.81
C ASN A 154 16.75 16.96 -8.60
N LEU A 155 16.79 16.12 -7.57
CA LEU A 155 17.55 16.36 -6.36
C LEU A 155 18.83 15.50 -6.32
N PRO A 156 19.92 15.97 -5.69
CA PRO A 156 21.14 15.19 -5.54
C PRO A 156 20.94 14.05 -4.53
N SER A 157 21.67 12.94 -4.69
CA SER A 157 21.74 11.87 -3.69
C SER A 157 22.12 12.42 -2.32
N GLY A 158 21.48 11.92 -1.27
CA GLY A 158 21.68 12.45 0.07
C GLY A 158 20.56 12.10 1.04
N VAL A 159 20.65 12.69 2.23
CA VAL A 159 19.64 12.53 3.28
C VAL A 159 18.70 13.73 3.26
N TYR A 160 17.41 13.44 3.32
CA TYR A 160 16.34 14.41 3.40
C TYR A 160 15.50 14.13 4.65
N ILE A 161 14.86 15.17 5.17
CA ILE A 161 13.96 15.09 6.31
C ILE A 161 12.58 15.47 5.83
N TYR A 162 11.55 14.72 6.20
CA TYR A 162 10.17 15.13 5.97
C TYR A 162 9.46 15.30 7.31
N SER A 163 8.62 16.33 7.38
CA SER A 163 7.95 16.80 8.58
C SER A 163 6.45 16.85 8.34
N LEU A 164 5.69 16.18 9.20
CA LEU A 164 4.24 16.27 9.28
C LEU A 164 3.87 17.21 10.42
N ARG A 165 3.03 18.21 10.13
CA ARG A 165 2.43 19.10 11.12
C ARG A 165 0.93 19.15 10.95
N VAL A 166 0.19 18.98 12.05
CA VAL A 166 -1.28 19.09 12.09
C VAL A 166 -1.73 19.33 13.54
N ASN A 167 -2.63 20.28 13.80
CA ASN A 167 -3.22 20.49 15.14
C ASN A 167 -2.20 20.56 16.30
N GLY A 168 -1.02 21.13 16.07
CA GLY A 168 0.07 21.22 17.05
C GLY A 168 0.95 19.96 17.18
N PHE A 169 0.54 18.83 16.59
CA PHE A 169 1.39 17.65 16.41
C PHE A 169 2.48 17.95 15.39
N VAL A 170 3.71 17.50 15.67
CA VAL A 170 4.85 17.55 14.75
C VAL A 170 5.61 16.24 14.85
N GLN A 171 5.80 15.54 13.73
CA GLN A 171 6.68 14.38 13.63
C GLN A 171 7.59 14.53 12.42
N ASN A 172 8.85 14.14 12.61
CA ASN A 172 9.88 14.21 11.58
C ASN A 172 10.49 12.83 11.36
N ASN A 173 10.66 12.44 10.11
CA ASN A 173 11.39 11.24 9.72
C ASN A 173 12.44 11.58 8.66
N LYS A 174 13.44 10.71 8.51
CA LYS A 174 14.53 10.86 7.54
C LYS A 174 14.38 9.85 6.41
N MET A 175 14.81 10.23 5.21
CA MET A 175 14.87 9.37 4.03
C MET A 175 16.20 9.54 3.31
N THR A 176 16.67 8.46 2.67
CA THR A 176 17.94 8.45 1.93
C THR A 176 17.66 8.24 0.45
N LEU A 177 18.04 9.22 -0.37
CA LEU A 177 18.01 9.14 -1.82
C LEU A 177 19.32 8.55 -2.34
N LEU A 178 19.24 7.47 -3.11
CA LEU A 178 20.34 6.90 -3.88
C LEU A 178 20.08 7.10 -5.37
N LYS A 179 21.11 7.50 -6.10
CA LYS A 179 21.10 7.66 -7.57
C LYS A 179 22.33 6.98 -8.14
#